data_AF-A0A4U8V7Z1-F1
#
_entry.id   AF-A0A4U8V7Z1-F1
#
_cell.length_a   1.000
_cell.length_b   1.000
_cell.length_c   1.000
_cell.angle_alpha   90.00
_cell.angle_beta   90.00
_cell.angle_gamma   90.00
#
_symmetry.space_group_name_H-M   'P 1'
#
loop_
_entity.id
_entity.type
_entity.pdbx_description
1 polymer ?
#
loop_
_entity_poly.entity_id
_entity_poly.type
_entity_poly.pdbx_seq_one_letter_code
_entity_poly.pdbx_strand_id
1 'polypeptide(L)'
;MPAPSKKRLSLDESLGKARDSLANKRKEDHQQAFDVLNEENRQLRAELQHEKMLKRELRAALSRAEKRVELSSELPSLPHLGKGQTLCNKSKAIVCRVLQFARNYCGQHAVEWTSSVTGIKRQTLRSYETETNLDLAAISVEEGTLAFDHCNIDLNPIMDDDDHE
;
A
#
# COMPACT_ATOMS: atom_id res chain seq x y z
N MET A 1 -9.48 85.09 -30.56
CA MET A 1 -9.01 83.78 -31.07
C MET A 1 -10.12 83.14 -31.91
N PRO A 2 -9.84 82.56 -33.08
CA PRO A 2 -10.87 81.89 -33.88
C PRO A 2 -11.29 80.57 -33.24
N ALA A 3 -12.58 80.25 -33.33
CA ALA A 3 -13.13 79.00 -32.81
C ALA A 3 -12.63 77.79 -33.63
N PRO A 4 -12.29 76.66 -32.98
CA PRO A 4 -11.83 75.46 -33.67
C PRO A 4 -12.91 74.91 -34.60
N SER A 5 -12.50 74.42 -35.77
CA SER A 5 -13.44 73.86 -36.74
C SER A 5 -14.08 72.58 -36.20
N LYS A 6 -15.35 72.34 -36.55
CA LYS A 6 -16.11 71.14 -36.14
C LYS A 6 -15.34 69.82 -36.40
N LYS A 7 -14.57 69.77 -37.50
CA LYS A 7 -13.72 68.61 -37.84
C LYS A 7 -12.57 68.38 -36.86
N ARG A 8 -11.98 69.45 -36.30
CA ARG A 8 -10.92 69.31 -35.28
C ARG A 8 -11.48 68.78 -33.97
N LEU A 9 -12.61 69.34 -33.52
CA LEU A 9 -13.28 68.90 -32.29
C LEU A 9 -13.68 67.42 -32.33
N SER A 10 -14.25 66.95 -33.46
CA SER A 10 -14.61 65.53 -33.62
C SER A 10 -13.40 64.60 -33.62
N LEU A 11 -12.26 65.06 -34.16
CA LEU A 11 -11.05 64.26 -34.26
C LEU A 11 -10.37 64.16 -32.88
N ASP A 12 -10.32 65.26 -32.12
CA ASP A 12 -9.82 65.27 -30.75
C ASP A 12 -10.69 64.39 -29.82
N GLU A 13 -12.01 64.41 -29.98
CA GLU A 13 -12.92 63.55 -29.21
C GLU A 13 -12.73 62.06 -29.55
N SER A 14 -12.54 61.73 -30.85
CA SER A 14 -12.24 60.37 -31.28
C SER A 14 -10.89 59.87 -30.75
N LEU A 15 -9.87 60.73 -30.73
CA LEU A 15 -8.56 60.39 -30.19
C LEU A 15 -8.59 60.22 -28.66
N GLY A 16 -9.39 61.03 -27.96
CA GLY A 16 -9.65 60.86 -26.53
C GLY A 16 -10.27 59.50 -26.23
N LYS A 17 -11.37 59.15 -26.91
CA LYS A 17 -12.05 57.86 -26.75
C LYS A 17 -11.14 56.67 -27.07
N ALA A 18 -10.30 56.77 -28.10
CA ALA A 18 -9.34 55.72 -28.44
C ALA A 18 -8.27 55.51 -27.35
N ARG A 19 -7.79 56.61 -26.74
CA ARG A 19 -6.85 56.55 -25.61
C ARG A 19 -7.48 55.93 -24.38
N ASP A 20 -8.70 56.33 -24.04
CA ASP A 20 -9.42 55.79 -22.88
C ASP A 20 -9.75 54.31 -23.06
N SER A 21 -10.16 53.91 -24.28
CA SER A 21 -10.39 52.50 -24.63
C SER A 21 -9.10 51.67 -24.47
N LEU A 22 -7.96 52.19 -24.90
CA LEU A 22 -6.68 51.51 -24.73
C LEU A 22 -6.27 51.39 -23.26
N ALA A 23 -6.51 52.43 -22.45
CA ALA A 23 -6.21 52.42 -21.03
C ALA A 23 -7.10 51.42 -20.26
N ASN A 24 -8.39 51.33 -20.60
CA ASN A 24 -9.30 50.36 -20.01
C ASN A 24 -8.93 48.93 -20.41
N LYS A 25 -8.63 48.70 -21.69
CA LYS A 25 -8.19 47.38 -22.15
C LYS A 25 -6.94 46.89 -21.41
N ARG A 26 -5.95 47.77 -21.20
CA ARG A 26 -4.75 47.43 -20.40
C ARG A 26 -5.07 47.08 -18.95
N LYS A 27 -6.06 47.75 -18.34
CA LYS A 27 -6.50 47.43 -16.98
C LYS A 27 -7.22 46.09 -16.94
N GLU A 28 -8.07 45.80 -17.91
CA GLU A 28 -8.75 44.50 -18.06
C GLU A 28 -7.74 43.37 -18.27
N ASP A 29 -6.78 43.54 -19.18
CA ASP A 29 -5.71 42.57 -19.44
C ASP A 29 -4.89 42.31 -18.16
N HIS A 30 -4.57 43.35 -17.40
CA HIS A 30 -3.87 43.21 -16.11
C HIS A 30 -4.72 42.51 -15.05
N GLN A 31 -6.01 42.84 -14.95
CA GLN A 31 -6.90 42.20 -14.00
C GLN A 31 -7.04 40.71 -14.32
N GLN A 32 -7.24 40.37 -15.60
CA GLN A 32 -7.33 38.99 -16.05
C GLN A 32 -6.05 38.20 -15.74
N ALA A 33 -4.87 38.79 -16.01
CA ALA A 33 -3.59 38.15 -15.67
C ALA A 33 -3.44 37.92 -14.15
N PHE A 34 -3.90 38.87 -13.34
CA PHE A 34 -3.85 38.76 -11.88
C PHE A 34 -4.80 37.67 -11.35
N ASP A 35 -5.99 37.56 -11.95
CA ASP A 35 -6.98 36.54 -11.57
C ASP A 35 -6.50 35.13 -11.92
N VAL A 36 -5.88 34.95 -13.10
CA VAL A 36 -5.25 33.67 -13.49
C VAL A 36 -4.14 33.29 -12.51
N LEU A 37 -3.24 34.22 -12.18
CA LEU A 37 -2.15 33.96 -11.23
C LEU A 37 -2.66 33.62 -9.83
N ASN A 38 -3.74 34.27 -9.37
CA ASN A 38 -4.34 33.96 -8.07
C ASN A 38 -4.95 32.56 -8.04
N GLU A 39 -5.61 32.16 -9.12
CA GLU A 39 -6.20 30.82 -9.21
C GLU A 39 -5.10 29.74 -9.28
N GLU A 40 -4.05 29.95 -10.06
CA GLU A 40 -2.88 29.07 -10.06
C GLU A 40 -2.22 28.99 -8.66
N ASN A 41 -2.06 30.13 -7.97
CA ASN A 41 -1.50 30.13 -6.62
C ASN A 41 -2.38 29.36 -5.63
N ARG A 42 -3.71 29.43 -5.78
CA ARG A 42 -4.65 28.67 -4.97
C ARG A 42 -4.52 27.17 -5.23
N GLN A 43 -4.44 26.76 -6.48
CA GLN A 43 -4.27 25.36 -6.88
C GLN A 43 -2.94 24.80 -6.36
N LEU A 44 -1.84 25.51 -6.56
CA LEU A 44 -0.52 25.11 -6.05
C LEU A 44 -0.50 24.97 -4.52
N ARG A 45 -1.23 25.83 -3.79
CA ARG A 45 -1.35 25.69 -2.33
C ARG A 45 -2.12 24.44 -1.93
N ALA A 46 -3.19 24.10 -2.65
CA ALA A 46 -3.97 22.90 -2.41
C ALA A 46 -3.14 21.63 -2.68
N GLU A 47 -2.41 21.59 -3.80
CA GLU A 47 -1.50 20.50 -4.15
C GLU A 47 -0.39 20.33 -3.10
N LEU A 48 0.23 21.43 -2.67
CA LEU A 48 1.27 21.39 -1.64
C LEU A 48 0.74 20.85 -0.29
N GLN A 49 -0.51 21.18 0.08
CA GLN A 49 -1.14 20.62 1.28
C GLN A 49 -1.39 19.12 1.15
N HIS A 50 -1.87 18.68 0.00
CA HIS A 50 -2.10 17.27 -0.30
C HIS A 50 -0.79 16.47 -0.28
N GLU A 51 0.27 16.98 -0.92
CA GLU A 51 1.59 16.33 -0.91
C GLU A 51 2.16 16.22 0.51
N LYS A 52 2.02 17.26 1.33
CA LYS A 52 2.43 17.24 2.74
C LYS A 52 1.66 16.19 3.55
N MET A 53 0.37 15.99 3.26
CA MET A 53 -0.44 14.95 3.88
C MET A 53 0.10 13.57 3.51
N LEU A 54 0.24 13.28 2.22
CA LEU A 54 0.76 12.00 1.72
C LEU A 54 2.15 11.68 2.29
N LYS A 55 3.03 12.67 2.37
CA LYS A 55 4.38 12.49 2.95
C LYS A 55 4.33 12.10 4.42
N ARG A 56 3.37 12.63 5.20
CA ARG A 56 3.19 12.25 6.61
C ARG A 56 2.66 10.82 6.72
N GLU A 57 1.67 10.46 5.92
CA GLU A 57 1.12 9.10 5.90
C GLU A 57 2.16 8.06 5.50
N LEU A 58 2.95 8.35 4.46
CA LEU A 58 4.04 7.50 4.02
C LEU A 58 5.08 7.30 5.13
N ARG A 59 5.47 8.38 5.82
CA ARG A 59 6.40 8.29 6.96
C ARG A 59 5.83 7.43 8.09
N ALA A 60 4.53 7.58 8.40
CA ALA A 60 3.88 6.76 9.41
C ALA A 60 3.77 5.28 9.00
N ALA A 61 3.52 5.00 7.72
CA ALA A 61 3.52 3.64 7.17
C ALA A 61 4.91 3.00 7.23
N LEU A 62 5.96 3.74 6.87
CA LEU A 62 7.36 3.31 6.97
C LEU A 62 7.75 2.97 8.40
N SER A 63 7.48 3.86 9.36
CA SER A 63 7.79 3.60 10.77
C SER A 63 7.06 2.36 11.31
N ARG A 64 5.80 2.13 10.90
CA ARG A 64 5.07 0.91 11.25
C ARG A 64 5.69 -0.33 10.62
N ALA A 65 6.20 -0.23 9.39
CA ALA A 65 6.88 -1.34 8.72
C ALA A 65 8.23 -1.66 9.37
N GLU A 66 9.05 -0.65 9.67
CA GLU A 66 10.34 -0.80 10.35
C GLU A 66 10.18 -1.51 11.70
N LYS A 67 9.22 -1.08 12.54
CA LYS A 67 8.93 -1.76 13.81
C LYS A 67 8.56 -3.24 13.65
N ARG A 68 7.84 -3.60 12.58
CA ARG A 68 7.50 -5.01 12.30
C ARG A 68 8.74 -5.81 11.91
N VAL A 69 9.65 -5.21 11.15
CA VAL A 69 10.91 -5.84 10.76
C VAL A 69 11.81 -6.04 11.98
N GLU A 70 11.95 -5.01 12.82
CA GLU A 70 12.75 -5.05 14.05
C GLU A 70 12.28 -6.19 14.99
N LEU A 71 10.97 -6.28 15.24
CA LEU A 71 10.37 -7.37 16.01
C LEU A 71 10.61 -8.75 15.38
N SER A 72 10.74 -8.84 14.06
CA SER A 72 11.02 -10.11 13.38
C SER A 72 12.49 -10.52 13.41
N SER A 73 13.42 -9.54 13.46
CA SER A 73 14.86 -9.79 13.56
C SER A 73 15.32 -10.18 14.96
N GLU A 74 14.53 -9.86 16.00
CA GLU A 74 14.80 -10.24 17.38
C GLU A 74 14.32 -11.65 17.74
N LEU A 75 13.57 -12.31 16.85
CA LEU A 75 13.10 -13.67 17.11
C LEU A 75 14.27 -14.66 17.04
N PRO A 76 14.58 -15.37 18.13
CA PRO A 76 15.64 -16.38 18.12
C PRO A 76 15.30 -17.44 17.08
N SER A 77 16.27 -17.76 16.22
CA SER A 77 16.10 -18.81 15.22
C SER A 77 15.76 -20.12 15.93
N LEU A 78 14.57 -20.67 15.67
CA LEU A 78 14.21 -21.97 16.21
C LEU A 78 15.15 -23.05 15.64
N PRO A 79 15.49 -24.08 16.44
CA PRO A 79 16.32 -25.18 15.98
C PRO A 79 15.65 -25.84 14.77
N HIS A 80 16.45 -26.06 13.73
CA HIS A 80 15.97 -26.70 12.51
C HIS A 80 15.89 -28.21 12.73
N LEU A 81 14.93 -28.85 12.07
CA LEU A 81 14.86 -30.31 12.03
C LEU A 81 16.16 -30.89 11.48
N GLY A 82 16.72 -31.83 12.23
CA GLY A 82 17.89 -32.61 11.84
C GLY A 82 17.59 -33.52 10.64
N LYS A 83 18.63 -34.05 10.01
CA LYS A 83 18.47 -35.05 8.94
C LYS A 83 17.74 -36.28 9.52
N GLY A 84 16.65 -36.70 8.88
CA GLY A 84 15.82 -37.85 9.30
C GLY A 84 14.70 -37.51 10.29
N GLN A 85 14.61 -36.28 10.80
CA GLN A 85 13.48 -35.86 11.63
C GLN A 85 12.30 -35.41 10.76
N THR A 86 11.12 -35.95 11.03
CA THR A 86 9.85 -35.55 10.42
C THR A 86 8.96 -34.86 11.45
N LEU A 87 8.17 -33.88 11.01
CA LEU A 87 7.12 -33.33 11.86
C LEU A 87 5.99 -34.34 11.96
N CYS A 88 5.39 -34.44 13.14
CA CYS A 88 4.09 -35.09 13.25
C CYS A 88 3.03 -34.27 12.48
N ASN A 89 1.94 -34.92 12.04
CA ASN A 89 0.91 -34.28 11.21
C ASN A 89 0.32 -33.01 11.86
N LYS A 90 0.19 -32.99 13.20
CA LYS A 90 -0.28 -31.81 13.95
C LYS A 90 0.69 -30.62 13.80
N SER A 91 1.99 -30.86 13.94
CA SER A 91 3.02 -29.83 13.74
C SER A 91 3.13 -29.39 12.29
N LYS A 92 2.94 -30.29 11.32
CA LYS A 92 2.89 -29.96 9.89
C LYS A 92 1.73 -29.00 9.58
N ALA A 93 0.54 -29.26 10.13
CA ALA A 93 -0.63 -28.40 9.95
C ALA A 93 -0.42 -26.97 10.50
N ILE A 94 0.19 -26.84 11.69
CA ILE A 94 0.52 -25.54 12.28
C ILE A 94 1.49 -24.77 11.36
N VAL A 95 2.55 -25.43 10.87
CA VAL A 95 3.52 -24.80 9.97
C VAL A 95 2.89 -24.36 8.65
N CYS A 96 2.01 -25.17 8.06
CA CYS A 96 1.24 -24.79 6.88
C CYS A 96 0.35 -23.57 7.15
N ARG A 97 -0.24 -23.46 8.34
CA ARG A 97 -1.07 -22.30 8.71
C ARG A 97 -0.24 -21.03 8.88
N VAL A 98 0.93 -21.12 9.50
CA VAL A 98 1.89 -20.01 9.59
C VAL A 98 2.33 -19.56 8.20
N LEU A 99 2.57 -20.50 7.28
CA LEU A 99 2.90 -20.20 5.89
C LEU A 99 1.77 -19.47 5.14
N GLN A 100 0.52 -19.90 5.32
CA GLN A 100 -0.66 -19.23 4.76
C GLN A 100 -0.81 -17.81 5.31
N PHE A 101 -0.64 -17.62 6.61
CA PHE A 101 -0.60 -16.29 7.22
C PHE A 101 0.50 -15.43 6.57
N ALA A 102 1.72 -15.95 6.48
CA ALA A 102 2.85 -15.22 5.89
C ALA A 102 2.60 -14.84 4.42
N ARG A 103 1.86 -15.63 3.64
CA ARG A 103 1.48 -15.28 2.27
C ARG A 103 0.55 -14.07 2.21
N ASN A 104 -0.44 -14.02 3.10
CA ASN A 104 -1.41 -12.92 3.14
C ASN A 104 -0.77 -11.58 3.56
N TYR A 105 0.28 -11.62 4.39
CA TYR A 105 0.89 -10.40 4.96
C TYR A 105 2.27 -10.03 4.39
N CYS A 106 3.08 -11.02 4.00
CA CYS A 106 4.45 -10.83 3.51
C CYS A 106 4.60 -11.13 2.01
N GLY A 107 3.57 -11.67 1.35
CA GLY A 107 3.55 -11.93 -0.09
C GLY A 107 4.74 -12.80 -0.54
N GLN A 108 5.61 -12.23 -1.39
CA GLN A 108 6.77 -12.93 -1.96
C GLN A 108 7.78 -13.45 -0.92
N HIS A 109 7.83 -12.85 0.28
CA HIS A 109 8.76 -13.24 1.35
C HIS A 109 8.17 -14.29 2.32
N ALA A 110 6.97 -14.82 2.05
CA ALA A 110 6.28 -15.71 2.97
C ALA A 110 7.08 -16.95 3.39
N VAL A 111 7.78 -17.58 2.43
CA VAL A 111 8.60 -18.79 2.69
C VAL A 111 9.83 -18.46 3.53
N GLU A 112 10.46 -17.31 3.29
CA GLU A 112 11.63 -16.84 4.05
C GLU A 112 11.24 -16.51 5.48
N TRP A 113 10.15 -15.75 5.64
CA TRP A 113 9.61 -15.39 6.94
C TRP A 113 9.20 -16.63 7.74
N THR A 114 8.45 -17.55 7.13
CA THR A 114 8.00 -18.78 7.79
C THR A 114 9.17 -19.66 8.19
N SER A 115 10.19 -19.76 7.34
CA SER A 115 11.41 -20.52 7.66
C SER A 115 12.14 -19.94 8.88
N SER A 116 12.24 -18.61 8.96
CA SER A 116 12.84 -17.91 10.10
C SER A 116 12.07 -18.15 11.40
N VAL A 117 10.74 -18.04 11.36
CA VAL A 117 9.89 -18.13 12.56
C VAL A 117 9.68 -19.56 13.03
N THR A 118 9.64 -20.54 12.12
CA THR A 118 9.37 -21.95 12.46
C THR A 118 10.64 -22.80 12.60
N GLY A 119 11.79 -22.30 12.14
CA GLY A 119 13.03 -23.09 12.02
C GLY A 119 12.94 -24.19 10.95
N ILE A 120 11.87 -24.26 10.16
CA ILE A 120 11.73 -25.27 9.12
C ILE A 120 12.45 -24.81 7.86
N LYS A 121 13.20 -25.71 7.23
CA LYS A 121 13.93 -25.40 5.99
C LYS A 121 12.96 -25.00 4.87
N ARG A 122 13.34 -23.99 4.10
CA ARG A 122 12.58 -23.50 2.94
C ARG A 122 12.20 -24.60 1.93
N GLN A 123 13.07 -25.59 1.74
CA GLN A 123 12.79 -26.73 0.86
C GLN A 123 11.62 -27.57 1.36
N THR A 124 11.61 -27.89 2.67
CA THR A 124 10.54 -28.65 3.32
C THR A 124 9.21 -27.89 3.29
N LEU A 125 9.22 -26.58 3.50
CA LEU A 125 8.03 -25.74 3.37
C LEU A 125 7.42 -25.79 1.96
N ARG A 126 8.25 -25.79 0.92
CA ARG A 126 7.79 -25.95 -0.47
C ARG A 126 7.22 -27.34 -0.74
N SER A 127 7.79 -28.40 -0.15
CA SER A 127 7.25 -29.76 -0.24
C SER A 127 5.89 -29.88 0.43
N TYR A 128 5.69 -29.19 1.56
CA TYR A 128 4.39 -29.15 2.22
C TYR A 128 3.32 -28.47 1.35
N GLU A 129 3.67 -27.46 0.56
CA GLU A 129 2.72 -26.86 -0.41
C GLU A 129 2.27 -27.87 -1.48
N THR A 130 3.16 -28.75 -1.95
CA THR A 130 2.83 -29.73 -3.00
C THR A 130 2.10 -30.96 -2.47
N GLU A 131 2.41 -31.41 -1.25
CA GLU A 131 1.78 -32.58 -0.63
C GLU A 131 0.39 -32.28 -0.05
N THR A 132 0.12 -31.01 0.23
CA THR A 132 -1.15 -30.58 0.77
C THR A 132 -1.73 -29.47 -0.09
N ASN A 133 -2.61 -29.84 -1.01
CA ASN A 133 -3.74 -29.00 -1.45
C ASN A 133 -4.67 -28.75 -0.24
N LEU A 134 -4.13 -28.15 0.82
CA LEU A 134 -4.88 -27.76 2.01
C LEU A 134 -5.59 -26.45 1.67
N ASP A 135 -6.75 -26.59 1.04
CA ASP A 135 -7.83 -25.61 1.14
C ASP A 135 -8.30 -25.58 2.60
N LEU A 136 -7.48 -24.98 3.47
CA LEU A 136 -7.86 -24.62 4.83
C LEU A 136 -8.64 -23.30 4.75
N ALA A 137 -9.81 -23.38 4.13
CA ALA A 137 -10.79 -22.30 4.13
C ALA A 137 -11.13 -21.94 5.58
N ALA A 138 -11.15 -20.65 5.90
CA ALA A 138 -11.61 -20.19 7.21
C ALA A 138 -13.13 -20.45 7.30
N ILE A 139 -13.55 -21.25 8.28
CA ILE A 139 -14.94 -21.71 8.37
C ILE A 139 -15.85 -20.68 9.04
N SER A 140 -15.32 -19.79 9.89
CA SER A 140 -15.99 -18.55 10.28
C SER A 140 -15.07 -17.62 11.08
N VAL A 141 -15.39 -16.33 11.07
CA VAL A 141 -14.76 -15.30 11.90
C VAL A 141 -15.86 -14.76 12.82
N GLU A 142 -16.01 -15.35 14.00
CA GLU A 142 -16.82 -14.75 15.07
C GLU A 142 -15.89 -14.08 16.09
N GLU A 143 -16.13 -12.80 16.33
CA GLU A 143 -15.54 -11.97 17.42
C GLU A 143 -14.03 -12.12 17.63
N GLY A 144 -13.25 -12.01 16.55
CA GLY A 144 -11.79 -11.90 16.64
C GLY A 144 -11.05 -13.18 17.07
N THR A 145 -11.77 -14.30 17.21
CA THR A 145 -11.17 -15.61 17.49
C THR A 145 -11.33 -16.49 16.25
N LEU A 146 -10.22 -16.78 15.58
CA LEU A 146 -10.22 -17.69 14.45
C LEU A 146 -10.44 -19.14 14.93
N ALA A 147 -11.66 -19.65 14.79
CA ALA A 147 -11.96 -21.06 14.98
C ALA A 147 -11.75 -21.80 13.65
N PHE A 148 -10.96 -22.87 13.68
CA PHE A 148 -10.71 -23.73 12.54
C PHE A 148 -11.30 -25.11 12.83
N ASP A 149 -12.19 -25.58 11.95
CA ASP A 149 -12.74 -26.92 12.05
C ASP A 149 -11.61 -27.92 11.81
N HIS A 150 -11.37 -28.78 12.80
CA HIS A 150 -10.54 -29.95 12.63
C HIS A 150 -11.36 -30.98 11.86
N CYS A 151 -11.57 -30.76 10.56
CA CYS A 151 -12.29 -31.71 9.73
C CYS A 151 -11.57 -33.06 9.77
N ASN A 152 -12.26 -34.02 10.41
CA ASN A 152 -12.12 -35.47 10.38
C ASN A 152 -11.05 -35.98 9.40
N ILE A 153 -9.87 -36.32 9.94
CA ILE A 153 -8.95 -37.22 9.24
C ILE A 153 -9.10 -38.56 9.94
N ASP A 154 -9.69 -39.52 9.23
CA ASP A 154 -9.76 -40.92 9.65
C ASP A 154 -8.37 -41.38 10.11
N LEU A 155 -8.27 -41.67 11.40
CA LEU A 155 -7.15 -42.37 12.00
C LEU A 155 -7.27 -43.84 11.61
N ASN A 156 -6.87 -44.19 10.39
CA ASN A 156 -6.43 -45.56 10.14
C ASN A 156 -4.96 -45.65 10.57
N PRO A 157 -4.65 -46.31 11.69
CA PRO A 157 -3.28 -46.70 11.96
C PRO A 157 -2.90 -47.74 10.90
N ILE A 158 -1.93 -47.41 10.05
CA ILE A 158 -1.16 -48.45 9.37
C ILE A 158 -0.36 -49.12 10.49
N MET A 159 -0.83 -50.28 10.94
CA MET A 159 -0.02 -51.18 11.74
C MET A 159 1.00 -51.78 10.78
N ASP A 160 2.25 -51.33 10.89
CA ASP A 160 3.39 -52.05 10.34
C ASP A 160 3.54 -53.31 11.21
N ASP A 161 2.85 -54.38 10.82
CA ASP A 161 3.20 -55.74 11.22
C ASP A 161 4.49 -56.10 10.47
N ASP A 162 5.64 -55.87 11.08
CA ASP A 162 6.86 -56.58 10.73
C ASP A 162 7.39 -57.28 11.99
N ASP A 163 6.85 -58.49 12.14
CA ASP A 163 7.29 -59.54 13.04
C ASP A 163 8.76 -59.92 12.79
N HIS A 164 9.40 -60.29 13.88
CA HIS A 164 10.71 -60.92 13.95
C HIS A 164 10.81 -62.20 13.11
N GLU A 165 11.95 -62.38 12.44
CA GLU A 165 12.75 -63.61 12.49
C GLU A 165 14.26 -63.30 12.40
#